data_AF-A0A359G477-F1
#
_entry.id   AF-A0A359G477-F1
#
_cell.length_a   1.000
_cell.length_b   1.000
_cell.length_c   1.000
_cell.angle_alpha   90.00
_cell.angle_beta   90.00
_cell.angle_gamma   90.00
#
_symmetry.space_group_name_H-M   'P 1'
#
loop_
_entity.id
_entity.type
_entity.pdbx_description
1 polymer ?
#
loop_
_entity_poly.entity_id
_entity_poly.type
_entity_poly.pdbx_seq_one_letter_code
_entity_poly.pdbx_strand_id
1 'polypeptide(L)'
;MPTLRQAIRFYVEGFRAMTLGRTLWAIILVKLFVMFAVVRLLFFPDPLAGKSERERGRHVMRELTERERPAETDPQKLPSET
;
A
#
# COMPACT_ATOMS: atom_id res chain seq x y z
N MET A 1 -34.53 32.33 -0.78
CA MET A 1 -33.26 31.59 -0.82
C MET A 1 -33.59 30.12 -0.99
N PRO A 2 -33.46 29.52 -2.19
CA PRO A 2 -33.72 28.10 -2.37
C PRO A 2 -32.76 27.34 -1.45
N THR A 3 -33.36 26.74 -0.43
CA THR A 3 -32.65 26.10 0.68
C THR A 3 -31.86 24.91 0.14
N LEU A 4 -30.60 24.76 0.54
CA LEU A 4 -29.70 23.64 0.19
C LEU A 4 -30.39 22.26 0.16
N ARG A 5 -31.40 22.07 1.03
CA ARG A 5 -32.28 20.91 1.11
C ARG A 5 -33.00 20.55 -0.21
N GLN A 6 -33.30 21.54 -1.05
CA GLN A 6 -33.96 21.37 -2.34
C GLN A 6 -32.98 20.92 -3.43
N ALA A 7 -31.75 21.46 -3.42
CA ALA A 7 -30.67 21.00 -4.28
C ALA A 7 -30.27 19.54 -3.95
N ILE A 8 -30.16 19.21 -2.65
CA ILE A 8 -29.90 17.83 -2.19
C ILE A 8 -31.01 16.89 -2.64
N ARG A 9 -32.28 17.28 -2.47
CA ARG A 9 -33.42 16.47 -2.96
C ARG A 9 -33.33 16.26 -4.46
N PHE A 10 -33.12 17.29 -5.26
CA PHE A 10 -33.05 17.16 -6.71
C PHE A 10 -31.90 16.25 -7.16
N TYR A 11 -30.74 16.35 -6.51
CA TYR A 11 -29.61 15.45 -6.74
C TYR A 11 -29.95 14.00 -6.38
N VAL A 12 -30.51 13.75 -5.19
CA VAL A 12 -30.89 12.41 -4.74
C VAL A 12 -32.03 11.84 -5.59
N GLU A 13 -33.02 12.64 -5.98
CA GLU A 13 -34.17 12.23 -6.79
C GLU A 13 -33.72 11.90 -8.22
N GLY A 14 -32.92 12.76 -8.86
CA GLY A 14 -32.37 12.51 -10.20
C GLY A 14 -31.41 11.31 -10.22
N PHE A 15 -30.61 11.16 -9.16
CA PHE A 15 -29.72 10.02 -8.98
C PHE A 15 -30.48 8.70 -8.77
N ARG A 16 -31.62 8.73 -8.06
CA ARG A 16 -32.43 7.54 -7.74
C ARG A 16 -33.41 7.15 -8.84
N ALA A 17 -33.88 8.13 -9.63
CA ALA A 17 -34.79 7.94 -10.77
C ALA A 17 -34.10 7.35 -12.01
N MET A 18 -32.78 7.51 -12.15
CA MET A 18 -32.03 6.87 -13.22
C MET A 18 -31.55 5.48 -12.80
N THR A 19 -32.12 4.45 -13.42
CA THR A 19 -31.60 3.06 -13.35
C THR A 19 -30.11 3.00 -13.71
N LEU A 20 -29.68 3.81 -14.67
CA LEU A 20 -28.26 4.01 -15.05
C LEU A 20 -27.40 4.51 -13.89
N GLY A 21 -27.88 5.49 -13.10
CA GLY A 21 -27.14 6.05 -11.97
C GLY A 21 -26.91 5.02 -10.86
N ARG A 22 -27.94 4.22 -10.56
CA ARG A 22 -27.86 3.12 -9.60
C ARG A 22 -26.87 2.04 -10.04
N THR A 23 -26.92 1.65 -11.31
CA THR A 23 -25.98 0.67 -11.89
C THR A 23 -24.55 1.21 -11.87
N LEU A 24 -24.34 2.47 -12.25
CA LEU A 24 -23.00 3.07 -12.27
C LEU A 24 -22.41 3.17 -10.86
N TRP A 25 -23.23 3.54 -9.86
CA TRP A 25 -22.79 3.56 -8.46
C TRP A 25 -22.48 2.17 -7.93
N ALA A 26 -23.27 1.16 -8.29
CA ALA A 26 -22.99 -0.23 -7.96
C ALA A 26 -21.65 -0.67 -8.57
N ILE A 27 -21.38 -0.30 -9.84
CA ILE A 27 -20.09 -0.58 -10.50
C ILE A 27 -18.94 0.12 -9.76
N ILE A 28 -19.10 1.39 -9.37
CA ILE A 28 -18.09 2.14 -8.60
C ILE A 28 -17.83 1.45 -7.26
N LEU A 29 -18.87 1.10 -6.50
CA LEU A 29 -18.76 0.36 -5.24
C LEU A 29 -18.02 -0.97 -5.41
N VAL A 30 -18.42 -1.77 -6.41
CA VAL A 30 -17.79 -3.07 -6.70
C VAL A 30 -16.33 -2.86 -7.09
N LYS A 31 -16.03 -1.90 -7.97
CA LYS A 31 -14.65 -1.64 -8.41
C LYS A 31 -13.78 -1.15 -7.27
N LEU A 32 -14.28 -0.27 -6.41
CA LEU A 32 -13.59 0.17 -5.20
C LEU A 32 -13.35 -1.01 -4.25
N PHE A 33 -14.33 -1.86 -4.03
CA PHE A 33 -14.19 -3.05 -3.19
C PHE A 33 -13.17 -4.03 -3.74
N VAL A 34 -13.24 -4.35 -5.04
CA VAL A 34 -12.31 -5.28 -5.71
C VAL A 34 -10.89 -4.71 -5.77
N MET A 35 -10.72 -3.42 -6.15
CA MET A 35 -9.40 -2.79 -6.12
C MET A 35 -8.82 -2.77 -4.70
N PHE A 36 -9.64 -2.42 -3.71
CA PHE A 36 -9.20 -2.41 -2.33
C PHE A 36 -8.82 -3.79 -1.84
N ALA A 37 -9.62 -4.82 -2.15
CA ALA A 37 -9.32 -6.19 -1.78
C ALA A 37 -8.05 -6.72 -2.45
N VAL A 38 -7.81 -6.45 -3.73
CA VAL A 38 -6.60 -6.89 -4.44
C VAL A 38 -5.36 -6.15 -3.95
N VAL A 39 -5.42 -4.82 -3.85
CA VAL A 39 -4.31 -4.04 -3.27
C VAL A 39 -4.06 -4.48 -1.83
N ARG A 40 -5.11 -4.67 -1.03
CA ARG A 40 -4.97 -5.12 0.35
C ARG A 40 -4.38 -6.52 0.43
N LEU A 41 -4.81 -7.47 -0.39
CA LEU A 41 -4.34 -8.86 -0.35
C LEU A 41 -2.92 -9.01 -0.90
N LEU A 42 -2.57 -8.26 -1.95
CA LEU A 42 -1.21 -8.29 -2.53
C LEU A 42 -0.20 -7.48 -1.70
N PHE A 43 -0.62 -6.38 -1.07
CA PHE A 43 0.25 -5.58 -0.20
C PHE A 43 0.26 -6.06 1.26
N PHE A 44 -0.75 -6.83 1.69
CA PHE A 44 -0.77 -7.55 2.97
C PHE A 44 -0.93 -9.04 2.69
N PRO A 45 0.11 -9.72 2.16
CA PRO A 45 0.11 -11.17 2.13
C PRO A 45 -0.05 -11.67 3.56
N ASP A 46 -1.08 -12.50 3.80
CA ASP A 46 -1.47 -13.09 5.07
C ASP A 46 -0.26 -13.37 5.99
N PRO A 47 -0.03 -12.59 7.06
CA PRO A 47 1.06 -12.88 8.00
C PRO A 47 0.83 -14.17 8.80
N LEU A 48 -0.30 -14.87 8.61
CA LEU A 48 -0.74 -15.97 9.47
C LEU A 48 -0.88 -17.35 8.78
N ALA A 49 -0.68 -17.49 7.47
CA ALA A 49 -0.75 -18.79 6.79
C ALA A 49 0.65 -19.30 6.37
N GLY A 50 1.54 -19.48 7.35
CA GLY A 50 2.68 -20.39 7.24
C GLY A 50 3.87 -19.91 6.39
N LYS A 51 4.94 -19.50 7.11
CA LYS A 51 6.32 -19.25 6.64
C LYS A 51 6.61 -17.90 5.95
N SER A 52 7.25 -17.01 6.73
CA SER A 52 8.47 -16.23 6.38
C SER A 52 8.47 -14.71 6.60
N GLU A 53 7.52 -14.13 7.35
CA GLU A 53 7.65 -12.73 7.81
C GLU A 53 8.91 -12.51 8.68
N ARG A 54 9.29 -13.50 9.50
CA ARG A 54 10.46 -13.41 10.37
C ARG A 54 11.80 -13.55 9.66
N GLU A 55 11.83 -14.04 8.42
CA GLU A 55 13.07 -14.32 7.70
C GLU A 55 13.50 -13.16 6.80
N ARG A 56 12.53 -12.45 6.20
CA ARG A 56 12.78 -11.24 5.41
C ARG A 56 13.23 -10.04 6.25
N GLY A 57 12.63 -9.84 7.43
CA GLY A 57 13.04 -8.75 8.33
C GLY A 57 14.47 -8.90 8.87
N ARG A 58 14.92 -10.14 9.14
CA ARG A 58 16.29 -10.42 9.58
C ARG A 58 17.33 -10.19 8.48
N HIS A 59 16.96 -10.42 7.22
CA HIS A 59 17.86 -10.19 6.09
C HIS A 59 18.08 -8.69 5.84
N VAL A 60 17.02 -7.87 5.88
CA VAL A 60 17.12 -6.41 5.71
C VAL A 60 17.90 -5.76 6.86
N MET A 61 17.71 -6.23 8.10
CA MET A 61 18.49 -5.74 9.25
C MET A 61 19.99 -6.06 9.12
N ARG A 62 20.34 -7.26 8.60
CA ARG A 62 21.74 -7.67 8.43
C ARG A 62 22.46 -6.81 7.39
N GLU A 63 21.80 -6.49 6.27
CA GLU A 63 22.36 -5.64 5.20
C GLU A 63 22.58 -4.19 5.66
N LEU A 64 21.74 -3.66 6.55
CA LEU A 64 21.90 -2.30 7.09
C LEU A 64 23.05 -2.22 8.11
N THR A 65 23.22 -3.23 8.97
CA THR A 65 24.35 -3.31 9.92
C THR A 65 25.69 -3.50 9.21
N GLU A 66 25.72 -4.19 8.06
CA GLU A 66 26.95 -4.46 7.31
C GLU A 66 27.43 -3.25 6.48
N ARG A 67 26.52 -2.37 6.07
CA ARG A 67 26.85 -1.13 5.33
C ARG A 67 27.22 0.06 6.21
N GLU A 68 26.85 0.05 7.49
CA GLU A 68 27.19 1.12 8.43
C GLU A 68 28.61 0.99 9.02
N ARG A 69 29.36 -0.09 8.76
CA ARG A 69 30.80 -0.07 9.01
C ARG A 69 31.44 0.74 7.87
N PRO A 70 31.86 2.00 8.09
CA PRO A 70 32.70 2.67 7.11
C PRO A 70 33.95 1.81 6.97
N ALA A 71 34.52 1.77 5.77
CA ALA A 71 35.83 1.20 5.56
C ALA A 71 36.87 1.97 6.39
N GLU A 72 36.93 1.66 7.68
CA GLU A 72 37.97 2.12 8.60
C GLU A 72 38.77 0.89 8.94
N THR A 73 39.85 0.73 8.18
CA THR A 73 41.20 0.18 8.47
C THR A 73 41.75 -0.12 7.07
N ASP A 74 42.76 0.56 6.53
CA ASP A 74 44.12 0.48 7.07
C ASP A 74 45.09 1.46 6.35
N PRO A 75 45.75 2.42 7.03
CA PRO A 75 46.93 3.10 6.50
C PRO A 75 48.22 2.25 6.58
N GLN A 76 48.14 1.01 7.08
CA GLN A 76 49.29 0.16 7.39
C GLN A 76 49.51 -1.02 6.44
N LYS A 77 49.19 -0.87 5.15
CA LYS A 77 49.74 -1.76 4.10
C LYS A 77 50.95 -1.12 3.44
N LEU A 78 52.01 -0.94 4.22
CA LEU A 78 53.37 -0.76 3.69
C LEU A 78 53.85 -2.14 3.21
N PRO A 79 54.31 -2.30 1.96
CA PRO A 79 54.92 -3.55 1.53
C PRO A 79 56.33 -3.59 2.14
N SER A 80 56.44 -4.20 3.32
CA SER A 80 57.69 -4.74 3.83
C SER A 80 57.59 -6.25 3.81
N GLU A 81 58.60 -6.88 3.22
CA GLU A 81 58.90 -8.33 3.19
C GLU A 81 58.24 -9.10 2.02
N THR A 82 58.95 -9.88 1.18
CA THR A 82 60.37 -10.18 0.92
C THR A 82 60.45 -10.69 -0.52
#